data_AF-A0AA42DT08-F1
#
_entry.id   AF-A0AA42DT08-F1
#
_cell.length_a   1.000
_cell.length_b   1.000
_cell.length_c   1.000
_cell.angle_alpha   90.00
_cell.angle_beta   90.00
_cell.angle_gamma   90.00
#
_symmetry.space_group_name_H-M   'P 1'
#
loop_
_entity.id
_entity.type
_entity.pdbx_description
1 polymer ?
#
loop_
_entity_poly.entity_id
_entity_poly.type
_entity_poly.pdbx_seq_one_letter_code
_entity_poly.pdbx_strand_id
1 'polypeptide(L)'
;MNCKTAKTRNLIGYIMIGIGVLVGVLAHFFNNTGHDVAYLYGIACGLISASLAIMIISFIRNKNPKYREQQIINEQDERNQMLSMRSASIAFTYLYYVVVICFLVNLFIPLAFHYIALFLIVSAPIVQMIAAHHYGKKY
;
A
#
# COMPACT_ATOMS: atom_id res chain seq x y z
N MET A 1 -18.17 2.50 -15.18
CA MET A 1 -18.34 2.39 -13.72
C MET A 1 -19.70 2.96 -13.28
N ASN A 2 -20.51 2.14 -12.62
CA ASN A 2 -21.79 2.56 -12.05
C ASN A 2 -21.55 3.40 -10.79
N CYS A 3 -22.36 4.44 -10.54
CA CYS A 3 -22.30 5.26 -9.31
C CYS A 3 -22.29 4.40 -8.02
N LYS A 4 -22.95 3.23 -8.06
CA LYS A 4 -22.91 2.20 -7.00
C LYS A 4 -21.48 1.72 -6.66
N THR A 5 -20.64 1.44 -7.65
CA THR A 5 -19.27 0.92 -7.43
C THR A 5 -18.34 1.93 -6.73
N ALA A 6 -18.49 3.22 -7.00
CA ALA A 6 -17.73 4.26 -6.30
C ALA A 6 -18.16 4.41 -4.84
N LYS A 7 -19.47 4.33 -4.56
CA LYS A 7 -20.02 4.35 -3.19
C LYS A 7 -19.56 3.14 -2.39
N THR A 8 -19.58 1.94 -2.97
CA THR A 8 -19.07 0.72 -2.31
C THR A 8 -17.59 0.82 -1.98
N ARG A 9 -16.77 1.39 -2.88
CA ARG A 9 -15.32 1.55 -2.63
C ARG A 9 -15.03 2.55 -1.52
N ASN A 10 -15.78 3.65 -1.46
CA ASN A 10 -15.66 4.62 -0.37
C ASN A 10 -16.13 4.02 0.96
N LEU A 11 -17.21 3.21 0.95
CA LEU A 11 -17.68 2.47 2.12
C LEU A 11 -16.60 1.53 2.68
N ILE A 12 -15.94 0.76 1.82
CA ILE A 12 -14.80 -0.09 2.21
C ILE A 12 -13.69 0.75 2.85
N GLY A 13 -13.37 1.92 2.27
CA GLY A 13 -12.41 2.85 2.84
C GLY A 13 -12.78 3.33 4.25
N TYR A 14 -14.04 3.71 4.48
CA TYR A 14 -14.50 4.10 5.82
C TYR A 14 -14.43 2.96 6.84
N ILE A 15 -14.78 1.73 6.44
CA ILE A 15 -14.68 0.54 7.30
C ILE A 15 -13.22 0.29 7.67
N MET A 16 -12.31 0.35 6.70
CA MET A 16 -10.87 0.15 6.93
C MET A 16 -10.27 1.24 7.85
N ILE A 17 -10.72 2.49 7.75
CA ILE A 17 -10.38 3.55 8.71
C ILE A 17 -10.89 3.19 10.10
N GLY A 18 -12.15 2.74 10.22
CA GLY A 18 -12.72 2.32 11.50
C GLY A 18 -11.93 1.20 12.16
N ILE A 19 -11.54 0.18 11.38
CA ILE A 19 -10.67 -0.91 11.85
C ILE A 19 -9.30 -0.37 12.25
N GLY A 20 -8.69 0.48 11.44
CA GLY A 20 -7.38 1.09 11.75
C GLY A 20 -7.39 1.91 13.04
N VAL A 21 -8.44 2.71 13.26
CA VAL A 21 -8.63 3.49 14.50
C VAL A 21 -8.81 2.55 15.69
N LEU A 22 -9.64 1.51 15.56
CA LEU A 22 -9.87 0.53 16.63
C LEU A 22 -8.57 -0.21 17.01
N VAL A 23 -7.79 -0.64 16.01
CA VAL A 23 -6.47 -1.26 16.22
C VAL A 23 -5.50 -0.28 16.89
N GLY A 24 -5.51 1.00 16.50
CA GLY A 24 -4.69 2.03 17.14
C GLY A 24 -5.07 2.30 18.60
N VAL A 25 -6.36 2.28 18.93
CA VAL A 25 -6.84 2.40 20.32
C VAL A 25 -6.44 1.19 21.15
N LEU A 26 -6.57 -0.02 20.60
CA LEU A 26 -6.09 -1.25 21.24
C LEU A 26 -4.57 -1.19 21.47
N ALA A 27 -3.80 -0.77 20.46
CA ALA A 27 -2.35 -0.59 20.58
C ALA A 27 -2.00 0.35 21.73
N HIS A 28 -2.72 1.47 21.87
CA HIS A 28 -2.51 2.42 22.96
C HIS A 28 -2.84 1.84 24.34
N PHE A 29 -3.89 1.03 24.44
CA PHE A 29 -4.24 0.34 25.68
C PHE A 29 -3.18 -0.70 26.08
N PHE A 30 -2.68 -1.50 25.13
CA PHE A 30 -1.63 -2.51 25.39
C PHE A 30 -0.24 -1.91 25.59
N ASN A 31 0.04 -0.73 25.04
CA ASN A 31 1.29 0.00 25.33
C ASN A 31 1.38 0.35 26.82
N ASN A 32 0.25 0.79 27.40
CA ASN A 32 0.16 1.12 28.83
C ASN A 32 0.33 -0.09 29.75
N THR A 33 0.24 -1.32 29.23
CA THR A 33 0.50 -2.55 29.99
C THR A 33 1.91 -3.10 29.77
N GLY A 34 2.79 -2.38 29.07
CA GLY A 34 4.21 -2.73 28.91
C GLY A 34 4.50 -3.74 27.79
N HIS A 35 3.53 -4.03 26.91
CA HIS A 35 3.78 -4.84 25.73
C HIS A 35 4.37 -4.01 24.58
N ASP A 36 5.28 -4.60 23.80
CA ASP A 36 5.67 -4.01 22.51
C ASP A 36 4.47 -4.06 21.56
N VAL A 37 4.03 -2.88 21.11
CA VAL A 37 2.86 -2.70 20.23
C VAL A 37 3.22 -1.94 18.96
N ALA A 38 4.52 -1.77 18.66
CA ALA A 38 4.98 -1.03 17.49
C ALA A 38 4.36 -1.57 16.17
N TYR A 39 4.19 -2.89 16.08
CA TYR A 39 3.54 -3.53 14.93
C TYR A 39 2.05 -3.20 14.81
N LEU A 40 1.32 -3.06 15.93
CA LEU A 40 -0.10 -2.68 15.93
C LEU A 40 -0.27 -1.23 15.46
N TYR A 41 0.58 -0.32 15.92
CA TYR A 41 0.62 1.05 15.42
C TYR A 41 0.95 1.11 13.93
N GLY A 42 1.89 0.28 13.48
CA GLY A 42 2.22 0.12 12.05
C GLY A 42 1.01 -0.31 11.22
N ILE A 43 0.28 -1.34 11.66
CA ILE A 43 -0.94 -1.83 10.99
C ILE A 43 -2.03 -0.75 10.97
N ALA A 44 -2.26 -0.07 12.11
CA ALA A 44 -3.25 1.00 12.20
C ALA A 44 -2.95 2.14 11.23
N CYS A 45 -1.70 2.61 11.20
CA CYS A 45 -1.26 3.68 10.31
C CYS A 45 -1.34 3.25 8.83
N GLY A 46 -0.94 2.02 8.51
CA GLY A 46 -1.04 1.45 7.16
C GLY A 46 -2.48 1.39 6.65
N LEU A 47 -3.40 0.90 7.48
CA LEU A 47 -4.83 0.81 7.11
C LEU A 47 -5.45 2.19 6.89
N ILE A 48 -5.17 3.15 7.77
CA ILE A 48 -5.70 4.51 7.66
C ILE A 48 -5.15 5.21 6.41
N SER A 49 -3.83 5.15 6.19
CA SER A 49 -3.18 5.80 5.04
C SER A 49 -3.61 5.20 3.70
N ALA A 50 -3.70 3.87 3.58
CA ALA A 50 -4.20 3.20 2.39
C ALA A 50 -5.66 3.59 2.07
N SER A 51 -6.50 3.67 3.11
CA SER A 51 -7.91 4.05 2.95
C SER A 51 -8.08 5.49 2.49
N LEU A 52 -7.30 6.42 3.07
CA LEU A 52 -7.27 7.81 2.65
C LEU A 52 -6.82 7.94 1.19
N ALA A 53 -5.77 7.22 0.78
CA ALA A 53 -5.30 7.23 -0.59
C ALA A 53 -6.39 6.77 -1.58
N ILE A 54 -7.10 5.67 -1.26
CA ILE A 54 -8.20 5.15 -2.10
C ILE A 54 -9.33 6.18 -2.23
N MET A 55 -9.66 6.87 -1.13
CA MET A 55 -10.69 7.91 -1.11
C MET A 55 -10.27 9.14 -1.94
N ILE A 56 -9.04 9.62 -1.79
CA ILE A 56 -8.50 10.75 -2.56
C ILE A 56 -8.53 10.41 -4.06
N ILE A 57 -8.05 9.22 -4.45
CA ILE A 57 -8.09 8.77 -5.85
C ILE A 57 -9.54 8.67 -6.35
N SER A 58 -10.46 8.17 -5.51
CA SER A 58 -11.89 8.09 -5.85
C SER A 58 -12.49 9.49 -6.10
N PHE A 59 -12.12 10.46 -5.26
CA PHE A 59 -12.54 11.85 -5.36
C PHE A 59 -12.02 12.51 -6.65
N ILE A 60 -10.72 12.39 -6.93
CA ILE A 60 -10.09 12.91 -8.16
C ILE A 60 -10.77 12.31 -9.39
N ARG A 61 -11.00 10.99 -9.39
CA ARG A 61 -11.65 10.28 -10.50
C ARG A 61 -13.10 10.71 -10.72
N ASN A 62 -13.85 11.00 -9.66
CA ASN A 62 -15.21 11.50 -9.79
C ASN A 62 -15.26 12.92 -10.35
N LYS A 63 -14.23 13.73 -10.07
CA LYS A 63 -14.12 15.11 -10.57
C LYS A 63 -13.66 15.17 -12.03
N ASN A 64 -12.86 14.20 -12.49
CA ASN A 64 -12.26 14.18 -13.82
C ASN A 64 -12.75 12.99 -14.68
N PRO A 65 -13.79 13.19 -15.54
CA PRO A 65 -14.35 12.11 -16.35
C PRO A 65 -13.35 11.55 -17.39
N LYS A 66 -12.49 12.40 -17.97
CA LYS A 66 -11.45 11.96 -18.93
C LYS A 66 -10.47 10.95 -18.31
N TYR A 67 -10.03 11.23 -17.08
CA TYR A 67 -9.12 10.34 -16.35
C TYR A 67 -9.78 8.98 -16.06
N ARG A 68 -11.06 9.01 -15.72
CA ARG A 68 -11.86 7.81 -15.47
C ARG A 68 -12.01 6.94 -16.73
N GLU A 69 -12.27 7.54 -17.89
CA GLU A 69 -12.39 6.81 -19.15
C GLU A 69 -11.07 6.15 -19.54
N GLN A 70 -9.97 6.90 -19.45
CA GLN A 70 -8.63 6.37 -19.76
C GLN A 70 -8.23 5.22 -18.84
N GLN A 71 -8.61 5.28 -17.55
CA GLN A 71 -8.38 4.18 -16.62
C GLN A 71 -9.22 2.95 -16.98
N ILE A 72 -10.49 3.10 -17.39
CA ILE A 72 -11.32 1.97 -17.81
C ILE A 72 -10.72 1.28 -19.04
N ILE A 73 -10.22 2.05 -20.00
CA ILE A 73 -9.54 1.51 -21.18
C ILE A 73 -8.28 0.74 -20.76
N ASN A 74 -7.45 1.32 -19.88
CA ASN A 74 -6.26 0.64 -19.38
C ASN A 74 -6.57 -0.62 -18.55
N GLU A 75 -7.67 -0.62 -17.80
CA GLU A 75 -8.14 -1.78 -17.03
C GLU A 75 -8.77 -2.85 -17.90
N GLN A 76 -9.28 -2.53 -19.09
CA GLN A 76 -9.80 -3.53 -20.03
C GLN A 76 -8.70 -4.16 -20.90
N ASP A 77 -7.56 -3.50 -21.02
CA ASP A 77 -6.42 -4.03 -21.75
C ASP A 77 -5.65 -5.07 -20.91
N GLU A 78 -5.78 -6.34 -21.30
CA GLU A 78 -5.13 -7.48 -20.65
C GLU A 78 -3.59 -7.32 -20.59
N ARG A 79 -2.99 -6.68 -21.60
CA ARG A 79 -1.54 -6.42 -21.61
C ARG A 79 -1.17 -5.48 -20.47
N ASN A 80 -1.91 -4.39 -20.30
CA ASN A 80 -1.64 -3.43 -19.22
C ASN A 80 -1.89 -4.05 -17.83
N GLN A 81 -2.91 -4.90 -17.69
CA GLN A 81 -3.11 -5.66 -16.46
C GLN A 81 -1.91 -6.58 -16.16
N MET A 82 -1.43 -7.32 -17.15
CA MET A 82 -0.28 -8.21 -17.01
C MET A 82 0.98 -7.43 -16.60
N LEU A 83 1.27 -6.31 -17.26
CA LEU A 83 2.41 -5.46 -16.95
C LEU A 83 2.33 -4.87 -15.53
N SER A 84 1.14 -4.43 -15.12
CA SER A 84 0.87 -3.92 -13.77
C SER A 84 1.10 -5.00 -12.72
N MET A 85 0.53 -6.20 -12.90
CA MET A 85 0.73 -7.31 -11.98
C MET A 85 2.19 -7.74 -11.88
N ARG A 86 2.92 -7.77 -13.01
CA ARG A 86 4.33 -8.16 -13.03
C ARG A 86 5.23 -7.14 -12.35
N SER A 87 4.99 -5.85 -12.56
CA SER A 87 5.73 -4.78 -11.88
C SER A 87 5.46 -4.77 -10.37
N ALA A 88 4.21 -4.97 -9.95
CA ALA A 88 3.85 -5.10 -8.54
C ALA A 88 4.51 -6.33 -7.90
N SER A 89 4.49 -7.48 -8.58
CA SER A 89 5.11 -8.72 -8.10
C SER A 89 6.60 -8.52 -7.80
N ILE A 90 7.35 -7.83 -8.67
CA ILE A 90 8.78 -7.56 -8.46
C ILE A 90 9.01 -6.63 -7.28
N ALA A 91 8.18 -5.60 -7.13
CA ALA A 91 8.26 -4.71 -5.96
C ALA A 91 7.98 -5.47 -4.65
N PHE A 92 7.02 -6.41 -4.66
CA PHE A 92 6.76 -7.29 -3.53
C PHE A 92 7.91 -8.26 -3.25
N THR A 93 8.50 -8.87 -4.29
CA THR A 93 9.66 -9.74 -4.15
C THR A 93 10.85 -8.98 -3.57
N TYR A 94 11.09 -7.75 -4.02
CA TYR A 94 12.08 -6.84 -3.44
C TYR A 94 11.81 -6.58 -1.95
N LEU A 95 10.59 -6.16 -1.59
CA LEU A 95 10.20 -5.93 -0.19
C LEU A 95 10.46 -7.16 0.67
N TYR A 96 10.03 -8.34 0.21
CA TYR A 96 10.20 -9.59 0.92
C TYR A 96 11.68 -9.89 1.21
N TYR A 97 12.54 -9.86 0.18
CA TYR A 97 13.96 -10.16 0.37
C TYR A 97 14.67 -9.14 1.27
N VAL A 98 14.37 -7.85 1.13
CA VAL A 98 14.99 -6.84 2.00
C VAL A 98 14.57 -7.03 3.45
N VAL A 99 13.29 -7.32 3.72
CA VAL A 99 12.81 -7.61 5.08
C VAL A 99 13.50 -8.86 5.66
N VAL A 100 13.64 -9.93 4.88
CA VAL A 100 14.35 -11.16 5.31
C VAL A 100 15.81 -10.85 5.64
N ILE A 101 16.51 -10.10 4.79
CA ILE A 101 17.91 -9.72 5.02
C ILE A 101 18.03 -8.87 6.29
N CYS A 102 17.17 -7.85 6.46
CA CYS A 102 17.16 -7.01 7.64
C CYS A 102 16.88 -7.81 8.92
N PHE A 103 15.98 -8.79 8.87
CA PHE A 103 15.73 -9.69 9.99
C PHE A 103 16.96 -10.53 10.35
N LEU A 104 17.65 -11.11 9.36
CA LEU A 104 18.86 -11.89 9.57
C LEU A 104 20.01 -11.06 10.13
N VAL A 105 20.23 -9.84 9.62
CA VAL A 105 21.26 -8.92 10.15
C VAL A 105 20.93 -8.51 11.58
N ASN A 106 19.64 -8.31 11.90
CA ASN A 106 19.22 -7.95 13.24
C ASN A 106 19.53 -9.01 14.31
N LEU A 107 19.76 -10.27 13.91
CA LEU A 107 20.21 -11.32 14.84
C LEU A 107 21.62 -11.06 15.39
N PHE A 108 22.45 -10.32 14.65
CA PHE A 108 23.85 -10.06 15.01
C PHE A 108 24.12 -8.60 15.38
N ILE A 109 23.38 -7.66 14.79
CA ILE A 109 23.55 -6.22 14.99
C ILE A 109 22.17 -5.61 15.25
N PRO A 110 21.92 -4.98 16.40
CA PRO A 110 20.62 -4.38 16.67
C PRO A 110 20.33 -3.27 15.66
N LEU A 111 19.32 -3.51 14.81
CA LEU A 111 18.89 -2.58 13.77
C LEU A 111 17.67 -1.79 14.23
N ALA A 112 17.68 -0.48 13.99
CA ALA A 112 16.52 0.37 14.20
C ALA A 112 15.52 0.20 13.03
N PHE A 113 14.56 -0.73 13.18
CA PHE A 113 13.57 -1.06 12.15
C PHE A 113 12.74 0.12 11.65
N HIS A 114 12.58 1.19 12.43
CA HIS A 114 11.83 2.38 12.03
C HIS A 114 12.45 3.06 10.80
N TYR A 115 13.78 3.16 10.71
CA TYR A 115 14.46 3.73 9.54
C TYR A 115 14.38 2.82 8.32
N ILE A 116 14.46 1.51 8.55
CA ILE A 116 14.34 0.49 7.50
C ILE A 116 12.92 0.51 6.92
N ALA A 117 11.89 0.59 7.77
CA ALA A 117 10.51 0.70 7.34
C ALA A 117 10.27 1.96 6.49
N LEU A 118 10.81 3.10 6.90
CA LEU A 118 10.72 4.34 6.12
C LEU A 118 11.40 4.21 4.76
N PHE A 119 12.59 3.61 4.72
CA PHE A 119 13.30 3.31 3.46
C PHE A 119 12.48 2.39 2.55
N LEU A 120 11.84 1.35 3.09
CA LEU A 120 11.03 0.41 2.32
C LEU A 120 9.77 1.06 1.74
N ILE A 121 9.09 1.91 2.52
CA ILE A 121 7.91 2.66 2.07
C ILE A 121 8.24 3.57 0.89
N VAL A 122 9.43 4.20 0.89
CA VAL A 122 9.87 5.10 -0.19
C VAL A 122 10.42 4.32 -1.39
N SER A 123 11.21 3.27 -1.16
CA SER A 123 11.88 2.54 -2.23
C SER A 123 10.97 1.59 -3.00
N ALA A 124 9.96 0.96 -2.38
CA ALA A 124 9.09 0.01 -3.07
C ALA A 124 8.28 0.61 -4.22
N PRO A 125 7.65 1.80 -4.10
CA PRO A 125 7.01 2.48 -5.23
C PRO A 125 8.00 2.81 -6.36
N ILE A 126 9.24 3.20 -6.02
CA ILE A 126 10.28 3.51 -7.01
C ILE A 126 10.65 2.25 -7.80
N VAL A 127 10.84 1.11 -7.12
CA VAL A 127 11.11 -0.18 -7.76
C VAL A 127 9.95 -0.58 -8.68
N GLN A 128 8.69 -0.39 -8.23
CA GLN A 128 7.53 -0.67 -9.06
C GLN A 128 7.49 0.22 -10.31
N MET A 129 7.78 1.52 -10.19
CA MET A 129 7.84 2.45 -11.33
C MET A 129 8.94 2.08 -12.33
N ILE A 130 10.13 1.73 -11.83
CA ILE A 130 11.25 1.28 -12.67
C ILE A 130 10.87 -0.01 -13.40
N ALA A 131 10.28 -0.97 -12.70
CA ALA A 131 9.81 -2.22 -13.30
C ALA A 131 8.74 -1.98 -14.36
N ALA A 132 7.73 -1.15 -14.06
CA ALA A 132 6.67 -0.80 -15.01
C ALA A 132 7.23 -0.15 -16.29
N HIS A 133 8.19 0.77 -16.14
CA HIS A 133 8.86 1.40 -17.29
C HIS A 133 9.69 0.41 -18.11
N HIS A 134 10.43 -0.48 -17.45
CA HIS A 134 11.23 -1.49 -18.14
C HIS A 134 10.35 -2.47 -18.94
N TYR A 135 9.26 -2.96 -18.34
CA TYR A 135 8.37 -3.89 -19.02
C TYR A 135 7.52 -3.22 -20.11
N GLY A 136 7.10 -1.97 -19.92
CA GLY A 136 6.37 -1.22 -20.96
C GLY A 136 7.23 -0.89 -22.19
N LYS A 137 8.56 -0.91 -22.08
CA LYS A 137 9.48 -0.81 -23.23
C LYS A 137 9.72 -2.14 -23.93
N LYS A 138 9.63 -3.25 -23.19
CA LYS A 138 9.99 -4.59 -23.65
C LYS A 138 8.84 -5.33 -24.33
N TYR A 139 7.62 -5.09 -23.85
CA TYR A 139 6.37 -5.70 -24.32
C TYR A 139 5.44 -4.61 -24.81
#